data_AF-A0A661WUX4-F1
#
_entry.id   AF-A0A661WUX4-F1
#
_cell.length_a   1.000
_cell.length_b   1.000
_cell.length_c   1.000
_cell.angle_alpha   90.00
_cell.angle_beta   90.00
_cell.angle_gamma   90.00
#
_symmetry.space_group_name_H-M   'P 1'
#
loop_
_entity.id
_entity.type
_entity.pdbx_description
1 polymer ?
#
loop_
_entity_poly.entity_id
_entity_poly.type
_entity_poly.pdbx_seq_one_letter_code
_entity_poly.pdbx_strand_id
1 'polypeptide(L)'
;MKKNIKPLKDLLDSVRDIEGFPIGKDEDILALSDPPYYTACPNPYINDFIEEHGKPYDEATDDYHREPFVGDVSEGKNDPIYNAHSYHTKVPHKAIMKYIEHYTEEGDIVFDGFCGTGMTGVAAQLLNRKAILSDLSPIATFIAYNYNKKVDVAEFERQANRILREVEEECGWMYETNPTTDVIASEAKQSSPGVQTNFLEKTQNPKKGYALSQSPESAEGLSKGKINYTVWS
;
A
#
# COMPACT_ATOMS: atom_id res chain seq x y z
N MET A 1 -9.96 16.66 -18.29
CA MET A 1 -11.43 16.80 -18.05
C MET A 1 -11.94 15.42 -17.69
N LYS A 2 -12.73 15.25 -16.61
CA LYS A 2 -13.35 13.96 -16.30
C LYS A 2 -14.37 13.63 -17.41
N LYS A 3 -14.12 12.58 -18.20
CA LYS A 3 -15.16 11.97 -19.04
C LYS A 3 -16.37 11.68 -18.14
N ASN A 4 -17.59 11.91 -18.63
CA ASN A 4 -18.80 11.62 -17.85
C ASN A 4 -19.00 10.09 -17.84
N ILE A 5 -18.34 9.41 -16.89
CA ILE A 5 -18.37 7.95 -16.79
C ILE A 5 -19.76 7.52 -16.32
N LYS A 6 -20.43 6.67 -17.10
CA LYS A 6 -21.73 6.12 -16.74
C LYS A 6 -21.59 5.25 -15.47
N PRO A 7 -22.48 5.38 -14.47
CA PRO A 7 -22.44 4.54 -13.27
C PRO A 7 -22.52 3.04 -13.60
N LEU A 8 -21.79 2.19 -12.85
CA LEU A 8 -21.75 0.75 -13.11
C LEU A 8 -23.14 0.11 -13.01
N LYS A 9 -23.96 0.56 -12.05
CA LYS A 9 -25.35 0.10 -11.87
C LYS A 9 -26.19 0.21 -13.14
N ASP A 10 -25.89 1.19 -14.01
CA ASP A 10 -26.63 1.44 -15.24
C ASP A 10 -26.08 0.60 -16.41
N LEU A 11 -24.96 -0.10 -16.20
CA LEU A 11 -24.26 -0.92 -17.18
C LEU A 11 -24.24 -2.41 -16.84
N LEU A 12 -24.63 -2.83 -15.63
CA LEU A 12 -24.56 -4.23 -15.19
C LEU A 12 -25.27 -5.19 -16.15
N ASP A 13 -26.47 -4.83 -16.62
CA ASP A 13 -27.24 -5.67 -17.54
C ASP A 13 -26.54 -5.86 -18.91
N SER A 14 -25.70 -4.90 -19.32
CA SER A 14 -24.97 -5.00 -20.60
C SER A 14 -23.87 -6.08 -20.61
N VAL A 15 -23.44 -6.52 -19.42
CA VAL A 15 -22.38 -7.52 -19.25
C VAL A 15 -22.87 -8.80 -18.57
N ARG A 16 -24.17 -8.89 -18.23
CA ARG A 16 -24.75 -9.99 -17.45
C ARG A 16 -24.72 -11.33 -18.17
N ASP A 17 -24.82 -11.30 -19.50
CA ASP A 17 -24.82 -12.50 -20.34
C ASP A 17 -23.40 -13.01 -20.68
N ILE A 18 -22.35 -12.34 -20.19
CA ILE A 18 -20.96 -12.77 -20.40
C ILE A 18 -20.66 -13.97 -19.50
N GLU A 19 -20.03 -15.00 -20.07
CA GLU A 19 -19.60 -16.17 -19.32
C GLU A 19 -18.68 -15.78 -18.14
N GLY A 20 -18.93 -16.36 -16.97
CA GLY A 20 -18.21 -16.01 -15.75
C GLY A 20 -18.74 -14.77 -15.02
N PHE A 21 -19.88 -14.21 -15.44
CA PHE A 21 -20.58 -13.19 -14.65
C PHE A 21 -20.87 -13.73 -13.23
N PRO A 22 -20.62 -12.94 -12.16
CA PRO A 22 -20.77 -13.41 -10.79
C PRO A 22 -22.19 -13.88 -10.45
N ILE A 23 -22.27 -14.99 -9.71
CA ILE A 23 -23.52 -15.44 -9.10
C ILE A 23 -23.67 -14.72 -7.75
N GLY A 24 -24.33 -13.57 -7.75
CA GLY A 24 -24.52 -12.73 -6.57
C GLY A 24 -25.60 -11.68 -6.78
N LYS A 25 -25.91 -10.92 -5.73
CA LYS A 25 -26.83 -9.78 -5.86
C LYS A 25 -26.09 -8.60 -6.49
N ASP A 26 -26.81 -7.78 -7.24
CA ASP A 26 -26.23 -6.59 -7.86
C ASP A 26 -25.66 -5.63 -6.81
N GLU A 27 -26.27 -5.53 -5.63
CA GLU A 27 -25.76 -4.70 -4.53
C GLU A 27 -24.38 -5.16 -4.04
N ASP A 28 -24.15 -6.47 -3.97
CA ASP A 28 -22.88 -7.04 -3.54
C ASP A 28 -21.79 -6.81 -4.60
N ILE A 29 -22.13 -6.95 -5.89
CA ILE A 29 -21.23 -6.65 -7.00
C ILE A 29 -20.83 -5.17 -6.99
N LEU A 30 -21.80 -4.28 -6.79
CA LEU A 30 -21.56 -2.83 -6.71
C LEU A 30 -20.70 -2.46 -5.49
N ALA A 31 -20.96 -3.07 -4.32
CA ALA A 31 -20.22 -2.80 -3.10
C ALA A 31 -18.75 -3.26 -3.17
N LEU A 32 -18.47 -4.33 -3.90
CA LEU A 32 -17.10 -4.83 -4.13
C LEU A 32 -16.36 -4.07 -5.23
N SER A 33 -17.06 -3.34 -6.10
CA SER A 33 -16.46 -2.65 -7.25
C SER A 33 -15.98 -1.23 -6.89
N ASP A 34 -14.98 -0.74 -7.61
CA ASP A 34 -14.53 0.67 -7.59
C ASP A 34 -14.40 1.20 -9.02
N PRO A 35 -15.54 1.49 -9.69
CA PRO A 35 -15.55 1.87 -11.10
C PRO A 35 -14.89 3.24 -11.37
N PRO A 36 -14.28 3.43 -12.54
CA PRO A 36 -14.16 2.48 -13.66
C PRO A 36 -13.02 1.47 -13.50
N TYR A 37 -12.19 1.61 -12.46
CA TYR A 37 -10.86 1.00 -12.38
C TYR A 37 -10.87 -0.45 -11.91
N TYR A 38 -11.88 -0.84 -11.13
CA TYR A 38 -12.07 -2.21 -10.66
C TYR A 38 -13.55 -2.57 -10.62
N THR A 39 -13.89 -3.75 -11.11
CA THR A 39 -15.23 -4.29 -11.05
C THR A 39 -15.17 -5.75 -10.60
N ALA A 40 -16.09 -6.15 -9.73
CA ALA A 40 -16.23 -7.54 -9.29
C ALA A 40 -16.92 -8.44 -10.35
N CYS A 41 -17.20 -7.89 -11.53
CA CYS A 41 -17.81 -8.51 -12.70
C CYS A 41 -17.03 -8.11 -13.97
N PRO A 42 -17.32 -8.67 -15.16
CA PRO A 42 -16.72 -8.20 -16.41
C PRO A 42 -16.81 -6.67 -16.54
N ASN A 43 -15.68 -6.02 -16.80
CA ASN A 43 -15.57 -4.57 -16.71
C ASN A 43 -16.14 -3.89 -17.98
N PRO A 44 -17.28 -3.17 -17.92
CA PRO A 44 -17.88 -2.55 -19.10
C PRO A 44 -17.10 -1.33 -19.62
N TYR A 45 -16.11 -0.84 -18.87
CA TYR A 45 -15.31 0.35 -19.21
C TYR A 45 -14.03 0.05 -19.99
N ILE A 46 -13.75 -1.23 -20.30
CA ILE A 46 -12.53 -1.62 -21.03
C ILE A 46 -12.43 -0.92 -22.38
N ASN A 47 -13.54 -0.82 -23.12
CA ASN A 47 -13.54 -0.15 -24.42
C ASN A 47 -13.21 1.35 -24.30
N ASP A 48 -13.80 2.04 -23.32
CA ASP A 48 -13.50 3.45 -23.04
C ASP A 48 -12.01 3.65 -22.71
N PHE A 49 -11.41 2.72 -21.96
CA PHE A 49 -10.00 2.74 -21.59
C PHE A 49 -9.09 2.51 -22.80
N ILE A 50 -9.43 1.55 -23.67
CA ILE A 50 -8.68 1.28 -24.91
C ILE A 50 -8.79 2.46 -25.88
N GLU A 51 -9.96 3.07 -26.01
CA GLU A 51 -10.13 4.28 -26.83
C GLU A 51 -9.31 5.47 -26.29
N GLU A 52 -9.17 5.60 -24.97
CA GLU A 52 -8.43 6.71 -24.36
C GLU A 52 -6.91 6.53 -24.41
N HIS A 53 -6.42 5.30 -24.32
CA HIS A 53 -5.00 5.01 -24.12
C HIS A 53 -4.36 4.16 -25.22
N GLY A 54 -5.16 3.45 -26.00
CA GLY A 54 -4.69 2.58 -27.06
C GLY A 54 -4.27 3.35 -28.30
N LYS A 55 -3.48 2.68 -29.14
CA LYS A 55 -3.15 3.13 -30.49
C LYS A 55 -3.94 2.26 -31.47
N PRO A 56 -4.65 2.83 -32.46
CA PRO A 56 -5.28 2.04 -33.51
C PRO A 56 -4.25 1.16 -34.22
N TYR A 57 -4.59 -0.10 -34.44
CA TYR A 57 -3.76 -1.03 -35.20
C TYR A 57 -3.99 -0.83 -36.71
N ASP A 58 -2.90 -0.72 -37.47
CA ASP A 58 -2.93 -0.65 -38.94
C ASP A 58 -1.84 -1.57 -39.52
N GLU A 59 -2.29 -2.73 -40.01
CA GLU A 59 -1.44 -3.78 -40.61
C GLU A 59 -0.56 -3.24 -41.76
N ALA A 60 -1.03 -2.25 -42.52
CA ALA A 60 -0.27 -1.71 -43.66
C ALA A 60 0.95 -0.87 -43.23
N THR A 61 0.92 -0.36 -42.00
CA THR A 61 1.98 0.48 -41.44
C THR A 61 2.70 -0.14 -40.25
N ASP A 62 2.35 -1.39 -39.92
CA ASP A 62 2.93 -2.12 -38.79
C ASP A 62 4.40 -2.44 -39.05
N ASP A 63 5.27 -1.74 -38.34
CA ASP A 63 6.71 -1.94 -38.35
C ASP A 63 7.22 -2.64 -37.09
N TYR A 64 6.32 -3.19 -36.27
CA TYR A 64 6.69 -3.87 -35.04
C TYR A 64 7.52 -5.13 -35.33
N HIS A 65 8.78 -5.09 -34.91
CA HIS A 65 9.69 -6.23 -34.99
C HIS A 65 10.53 -6.33 -33.72
N ARG A 66 10.45 -7.48 -33.04
CA ARG A 66 11.25 -7.81 -31.86
C ARG A 66 11.76 -9.24 -31.97
N GLU A 67 13.05 -9.43 -31.73
CA GLU A 67 13.62 -10.77 -31.57
C GLU A 67 13.15 -11.40 -30.24
N PRO A 68 13.14 -12.74 -30.12
CA PRO A 68 12.89 -13.37 -28.83
C PRO A 68 13.83 -12.83 -27.73
N PHE A 69 13.29 -12.54 -26.55
CA PHE A 69 14.09 -12.11 -25.41
C PHE A 69 15.06 -13.23 -24.99
N VAL A 70 16.36 -12.97 -25.11
CA VAL A 70 17.44 -13.89 -24.69
C VAL A 70 18.21 -13.22 -23.55
N GLY A 71 17.73 -13.39 -22.33
CA GLY A 71 18.39 -12.87 -21.13
C GLY A 71 17.99 -13.63 -19.88
N ASP A 72 18.90 -13.73 -18.91
CA ASP A 72 18.62 -14.39 -17.65
C ASP A 72 17.66 -13.54 -16.79
N VAL A 73 16.60 -14.18 -16.33
CA VAL A 73 15.61 -13.58 -15.43
C VAL A 73 15.69 -14.26 -14.08
N SER A 74 16.58 -13.77 -13.22
CA SER A 74 16.67 -14.17 -11.82
C SER A 74 16.50 -12.93 -10.95
N GLU A 75 15.44 -12.91 -10.15
CA GLU A 75 15.14 -11.82 -9.22
C GLU A 75 14.77 -12.41 -7.86
N GLY A 76 15.28 -11.77 -6.80
CA GLY A 76 14.97 -12.17 -5.43
C GLY A 76 13.52 -11.83 -5.04
N LYS A 77 12.97 -12.59 -4.08
CA LYS A 77 11.61 -12.39 -3.55
C LYS A 77 11.56 -11.47 -2.32
N ASN A 78 12.57 -10.62 -2.12
CA ASN A 78 12.72 -9.81 -0.91
C ASN A 78 12.23 -8.36 -1.07
N ASP A 79 11.64 -8.03 -2.21
CA ASP A 79 11.14 -6.68 -2.46
C ASP A 79 9.92 -6.36 -1.58
N PRO A 80 9.86 -5.18 -0.92
CA PRO A 80 8.72 -4.80 -0.07
C PRO A 80 7.37 -4.87 -0.80
N ILE A 81 7.32 -4.49 -2.09
CA ILE A 81 6.10 -4.57 -2.90
C ILE A 81 5.73 -6.03 -3.14
N TYR A 82 6.71 -6.91 -3.36
CA TYR A 82 6.44 -8.33 -3.51
C TYR A 82 5.91 -8.96 -2.20
N ASN A 83 6.40 -8.51 -1.04
CA ASN A 83 6.06 -9.11 0.25
C ASN A 83 4.79 -8.57 0.92
N ALA A 84 4.20 -7.48 0.43
CA ALA A 84 3.02 -6.87 1.08
C ALA A 84 1.79 -7.80 1.18
N HIS A 85 1.66 -8.76 0.26
CA HIS A 85 0.61 -9.78 0.26
C HIS A 85 1.15 -11.11 -0.27
N SER A 86 1.01 -12.15 0.55
CA SER A 86 1.28 -13.53 0.16
C SER A 86 0.19 -14.04 -0.79
N TYR A 87 0.62 -14.67 -1.87
CA TYR A 87 -0.24 -15.42 -2.78
C TYR A 87 0.60 -16.50 -3.46
N HIS A 88 -0.02 -17.63 -3.76
CA HIS A 88 0.69 -18.73 -4.41
C HIS A 88 1.14 -18.30 -5.80
N THR A 89 2.26 -18.85 -6.25
CA THR A 89 2.82 -18.64 -7.61
C THR A 89 3.10 -17.19 -8.00
N LYS A 90 3.20 -16.27 -7.03
CA LYS A 90 3.54 -14.86 -7.29
C LYS A 90 4.94 -14.73 -7.91
N VAL A 91 5.03 -13.93 -8.96
CA VAL A 91 6.28 -13.62 -9.68
C VAL A 91 6.73 -12.20 -9.34
N PRO A 92 8.01 -11.94 -9.03
CA PRO A 92 8.51 -10.58 -8.81
C PRO A 92 8.31 -9.67 -10.02
N HIS A 93 7.79 -8.46 -9.80
CA HIS A 93 7.53 -7.49 -10.89
C HIS A 93 8.82 -7.16 -11.67
N LYS A 94 9.98 -7.11 -11.01
CA LYS A 94 11.29 -6.90 -11.64
C LYS A 94 11.63 -7.94 -12.71
N ALA A 95 11.19 -9.19 -12.52
CA ALA A 95 11.37 -10.23 -13.52
C ALA A 95 10.51 -9.97 -14.76
N ILE A 96 9.29 -9.46 -14.54
CA ILE A 96 8.31 -9.15 -15.60
C ILE A 96 8.73 -7.90 -16.38
N MET A 97 9.30 -6.90 -15.72
CA MET A 97 9.75 -5.64 -16.32
C MET A 97 10.66 -5.86 -17.53
N LYS A 98 11.58 -6.82 -17.47
CA LYS A 98 12.49 -7.16 -18.58
C LYS A 98 11.75 -7.53 -19.86
N TYR A 99 10.64 -8.26 -19.74
CA TYR A 99 9.81 -8.65 -20.88
C TYR A 99 8.98 -7.48 -21.40
N ILE A 100 8.37 -6.69 -20.50
CA ILE A 100 7.57 -5.52 -20.90
C ILE A 100 8.46 -4.52 -21.64
N GLU A 101 9.64 -4.21 -21.10
CA GLU A 101 10.58 -3.27 -21.71
C GLU A 101 11.06 -3.75 -23.09
N HIS A 102 11.24 -5.06 -23.28
CA HIS A 102 11.70 -5.63 -24.55
C HIS A 102 10.60 -5.66 -25.63
N TYR A 103 9.36 -5.95 -25.27
CA TYR A 103 8.26 -6.16 -26.23
C TYR A 103 7.30 -4.97 -26.37
N THR A 104 7.45 -3.90 -25.59
CA THR A 104 6.52 -2.76 -25.62
C THR A 104 7.25 -1.43 -25.53
N GLU A 105 6.59 -0.36 -25.94
CA GLU A 105 7.06 1.02 -25.78
C GLU A 105 6.33 1.74 -24.64
N GLU A 106 6.88 2.86 -24.20
CA GLU A 106 6.19 3.71 -23.23
C GLU A 106 4.79 4.13 -23.74
N GLY A 107 3.82 4.14 -22.82
CA GLY A 107 2.43 4.45 -23.13
C GLY A 107 1.61 3.28 -23.70
N ASP A 108 2.23 2.17 -24.09
CA ASP A 108 1.49 1.00 -24.59
C ASP A 108 0.62 0.36 -23.48
N ILE A 109 -0.42 -0.37 -23.89
CA ILE A 109 -1.30 -1.14 -23.00
C ILE A 109 -0.78 -2.57 -22.91
N VAL A 110 -0.48 -3.01 -21.69
CA VAL A 110 -0.17 -4.41 -21.37
C VAL A 110 -1.43 -5.10 -20.87
N PHE A 111 -1.81 -6.21 -21.51
CA PHE A 111 -2.93 -7.04 -21.06
C PHE A 111 -2.41 -8.31 -20.38
N ASP A 112 -2.99 -8.62 -19.22
CA ASP A 112 -2.75 -9.87 -18.50
C ASP A 112 -4.08 -10.48 -18.05
N GLY A 113 -4.51 -11.54 -18.76
CA GLY A 113 -5.77 -12.24 -18.50
C GLY A 113 -5.73 -13.27 -17.36
N PHE A 114 -4.55 -13.50 -16.77
CA PHE A 114 -4.32 -14.40 -15.65
C PHE A 114 -3.44 -13.73 -14.59
N CYS A 115 -3.82 -12.51 -14.21
CA CYS A 115 -2.90 -11.59 -13.56
C CYS A 115 -2.51 -12.00 -12.13
N GLY A 116 -3.26 -12.92 -11.51
CA GLY A 116 -3.09 -13.26 -10.10
C GLY A 116 -3.10 -11.99 -9.25
N THR A 117 -2.04 -11.77 -8.48
CA THR A 117 -1.86 -10.56 -7.65
C THR A 117 -1.53 -9.28 -8.42
N GLY A 118 -1.50 -9.29 -9.75
CA GLY A 118 -1.33 -8.09 -10.57
C GLY A 118 0.09 -7.53 -10.64
N MET A 119 1.12 -8.38 -10.49
CA MET A 119 2.52 -7.94 -10.58
C MET A 119 2.90 -7.44 -11.98
N THR A 120 2.22 -7.93 -13.02
CA THR A 120 2.34 -7.39 -14.39
C THR A 120 1.92 -5.94 -14.46
N GLY A 121 0.84 -5.55 -13.77
CA GLY A 121 0.41 -4.15 -13.70
C GLY A 121 1.42 -3.27 -12.96
N VAL A 122 1.99 -3.77 -11.85
CA VAL A 122 3.04 -3.05 -11.12
C VAL A 122 4.25 -2.80 -12.03
N ALA A 123 4.70 -3.84 -12.74
CA ALA A 123 5.79 -3.73 -13.71
C ALA A 123 5.47 -2.73 -14.82
N ALA A 124 4.27 -2.82 -15.42
CA ALA A 124 3.82 -1.91 -16.47
C ALA A 124 3.81 -0.45 -15.99
N GLN A 125 3.25 -0.17 -14.81
CA GLN A 125 3.18 1.18 -14.26
C GLN A 125 4.56 1.77 -13.96
N LEU A 126 5.47 0.97 -13.41
CA LEU A 126 6.86 1.40 -13.16
C LEU A 126 7.63 1.71 -14.45
N LEU A 127 7.22 1.10 -15.57
CA LEU A 127 7.77 1.34 -16.90
C LEU A 127 6.94 2.35 -17.70
N ASN A 128 6.04 3.16 -17.12
CA ASN A 128 5.20 4.11 -17.86
C ASN A 128 4.29 3.48 -18.93
N ARG A 129 3.90 2.20 -18.77
CA ARG A 129 2.85 1.54 -19.57
C ARG A 129 1.51 1.60 -18.84
N LYS A 130 0.44 1.33 -19.58
CA LYS A 130 -0.90 1.09 -19.04
C LYS A 130 -1.13 -0.41 -18.87
N ALA A 131 -2.05 -0.80 -18.00
CA ALA A 131 -2.34 -2.22 -17.78
C ALA A 131 -3.84 -2.49 -17.72
N ILE A 132 -4.26 -3.60 -18.34
CA ILE A 132 -5.56 -4.23 -18.12
C ILE A 132 -5.27 -5.58 -17.49
N LEU A 133 -5.80 -5.81 -16.29
CA LEU A 133 -5.57 -7.01 -15.51
C LEU A 133 -6.89 -7.73 -15.28
N SER A 134 -6.90 -9.05 -15.50
CA SER A 134 -8.05 -9.89 -15.26
C SER A 134 -7.62 -11.20 -14.62
N ASP A 135 -8.44 -11.72 -13.72
CA ASP A 135 -8.30 -13.04 -13.12
C ASP A 135 -9.70 -13.52 -12.68
N LEU A 136 -9.93 -14.83 -12.69
CA LEU A 136 -11.20 -15.40 -12.26
C LEU A 136 -11.37 -15.35 -10.74
N SER A 137 -10.26 -15.33 -9.99
CA SER A 137 -10.25 -15.33 -8.53
C SER A 137 -10.56 -13.93 -7.96
N PRO A 138 -11.66 -13.74 -7.22
CA PRO A 138 -11.99 -12.44 -6.63
C PRO A 138 -10.92 -11.94 -5.65
N ILE A 139 -10.28 -12.85 -4.91
CA ILE A 139 -9.18 -12.48 -4.00
C ILE A 139 -7.93 -12.05 -4.77
N ALA A 140 -7.65 -12.67 -5.93
CA ALA A 140 -6.51 -12.29 -6.76
C ALA A 140 -6.70 -10.88 -7.32
N THR A 141 -7.86 -10.63 -7.94
CA THR A 141 -8.17 -9.32 -8.53
C THR A 141 -8.27 -8.22 -7.47
N PHE A 142 -8.78 -8.52 -6.28
CA PHE A 142 -8.79 -7.58 -5.16
C PHE A 142 -7.36 -7.21 -4.72
N ILE A 143 -6.46 -8.18 -4.58
CA ILE A 143 -5.05 -7.92 -4.28
C ILE A 143 -4.39 -7.13 -5.41
N ALA A 144 -4.64 -7.51 -6.67
CA ALA A 144 -4.14 -6.81 -7.86
C ALA A 144 -4.58 -5.35 -7.87
N TYR A 145 -5.85 -5.08 -7.56
CA TYR A 145 -6.38 -3.74 -7.48
C TYR A 145 -5.63 -2.90 -6.43
N ASN A 146 -5.46 -3.43 -5.22
CA ASN A 146 -4.77 -2.71 -4.15
C ASN A 146 -3.28 -2.46 -4.45
N TYR A 147 -2.60 -3.36 -5.15
CA TYR A 147 -1.22 -3.11 -5.61
C TYR A 147 -1.11 -2.01 -6.66
N ASN A 148 -2.11 -1.91 -7.53
CA ASN A 148 -2.06 -1.06 -8.71
C ASN A 148 -2.78 0.28 -8.52
N LYS A 149 -3.60 0.42 -7.47
CA LYS A 149 -4.32 1.65 -7.14
C LYS A 149 -3.32 2.71 -6.67
N LYS A 150 -3.42 3.89 -7.26
CA LYS A 150 -2.69 5.06 -6.76
C LYS A 150 -3.24 5.44 -5.38
N VAL A 151 -2.34 5.51 -4.41
CA VAL A 151 -2.67 5.96 -3.04
C VAL A 151 -2.21 7.40 -2.89
N ASP A 152 -3.10 8.25 -2.38
CA ASP A 152 -2.72 9.58 -1.90
C ASP A 152 -2.01 9.41 -0.55
N VAL A 153 -0.68 9.48 -0.59
CA VAL A 153 0.18 9.27 0.58
C VAL A 153 -0.09 10.31 1.67
N ALA A 154 -0.38 11.56 1.29
CA ALA A 154 -0.63 12.64 2.25
C ALA A 154 -2.00 12.46 2.92
N GLU A 155 -3.02 12.05 2.17
CA GLU A 155 -4.31 11.67 2.73
C GLU A 155 -4.17 10.49 3.70
N PHE A 156 -3.46 9.44 3.26
CA PHE A 156 -3.23 8.25 4.07
C PHE A 156 -2.54 8.60 5.40
N GLU A 157 -1.45 9.36 5.34
CA GLU A 157 -0.73 9.79 6.54
C GLU A 157 -1.63 10.62 7.47
N ARG A 158 -2.46 11.50 6.90
CA ARG A 158 -3.38 12.31 7.70
C ARG A 158 -4.41 11.45 8.43
N GLN A 159 -5.02 10.48 7.75
CA GLN A 159 -6.00 9.58 8.35
C GLN A 159 -5.36 8.63 9.36
N ALA A 160 -4.17 8.08 9.06
CA ALA A 160 -3.42 7.25 10.00
C ALA A 160 -3.12 7.99 11.30
N ASN A 161 -2.63 9.23 11.21
CA ASN A 161 -2.38 10.06 12.39
C ASN A 161 -3.66 10.43 13.15
N ARG A 162 -4.80 10.60 12.45
CA ARG A 162 -6.09 10.81 13.12
C ARG A 162 -6.48 9.60 13.96
N ILE A 163 -6.43 8.40 13.39
CA ILE A 163 -6.77 7.15 14.08
C ILE A 163 -5.84 6.92 15.27
N LEU A 164 -4.53 7.14 15.10
CA LEU A 164 -3.57 7.00 16.20
C LEU A 164 -3.87 7.95 17.37
N ARG A 165 -4.30 9.19 17.08
CA ARG A 165 -4.73 10.12 18.14
C ARG A 165 -5.99 9.64 18.84
N GLU A 166 -7.00 9.20 18.09
CA GLU A 166 -8.25 8.67 18.66
C GLU A 166 -7.97 7.47 19.58
N VAL A 167 -7.11 6.55 19.16
CA VAL A 167 -6.69 5.39 19.98
C VAL A 167 -5.91 5.83 21.22
N GLU A 168 -5.00 6.80 21.10
CA GLU A 168 -4.24 7.33 22.22
C GLU A 168 -5.14 8.03 23.25
N GLU A 169 -6.15 8.77 22.78
CA GLU A 169 -7.14 9.43 23.64
C GLU A 169 -8.01 8.42 24.40
N GLU A 170 -8.40 7.32 23.75
CA GLU A 170 -9.27 6.29 24.36
C GLU A 170 -8.50 5.31 25.25
N CYS A 171 -7.31 4.89 24.82
CA CYS A 171 -6.57 3.76 25.41
C CYS A 171 -5.25 4.18 26.07
N GLY A 172 -4.82 5.44 25.97
CA GLY A 172 -3.52 5.90 26.45
C GLY A 172 -3.32 5.70 27.96
N TRP A 173 -4.40 5.75 28.74
CA TRP A 173 -4.39 5.52 30.19
C TRP A 173 -3.84 4.14 30.58
N MET A 174 -3.99 3.13 29.71
CA MET A 174 -3.50 1.78 29.96
C MET A 174 -1.96 1.71 29.99
N TYR A 175 -1.30 2.72 29.42
CA TYR A 175 0.15 2.83 29.35
C TYR A 175 0.73 3.84 30.36
N GLU A 176 -0.10 4.35 31.27
CA GLU A 176 0.32 5.17 32.41
C GLU A 176 0.74 4.27 33.59
N THR A 177 1.87 4.59 34.22
CA THR A 177 2.32 3.92 35.45
C THR A 177 2.40 4.89 36.61
N ASN A 178 2.05 4.39 37.80
CA ASN A 178 2.33 5.12 39.02
C ASN A 178 3.82 4.98 39.34
N PRO A 179 4.57 6.09 39.49
CA PRO A 179 5.96 6.00 39.91
C PRO A 179 6.02 5.37 41.31
N THR A 180 6.70 4.23 41.46
CA THR A 180 7.00 3.66 42.77
C THR A 180 8.03 4.53 43.47
N THR A 181 7.69 5.01 44.66
CA THR A 181 8.53 5.86 45.52
C THR A 181 9.85 5.21 45.96
N ASP A 182 10.01 3.91 45.73
CA ASP A 182 11.18 3.13 46.20
C ASP A 182 12.46 3.37 45.38
N VAL A 183 12.36 3.90 44.16
CA VAL A 183 13.54 4.17 43.31
C VAL A 183 14.14 5.56 43.55
N ILE A 184 13.33 6.52 44.02
CA ILE A 184 13.82 7.89 44.29
C ILE A 184 14.60 7.97 45.62
N ALA A 185 14.36 7.04 46.55
CA ALA A 185 14.99 7.05 47.87
C ALA A 185 16.41 6.45 47.92
N SER A 186 16.84 5.69 46.90
CA SER A 186 18.16 5.04 46.88
C SER A 186 19.26 5.89 46.23
N GLU A 187 18.92 6.80 45.31
CA GLU A 187 19.92 7.67 44.64
C GLU A 187 20.20 8.97 45.40
N ALA A 188 19.26 9.47 46.21
CA ALA A 188 19.45 10.69 46.99
C ALA A 188 20.39 10.52 48.21
N LYS A 189 20.77 9.28 48.58
CA LYS A 189 21.61 9.00 49.76
C LYS A 189 23.09 8.70 49.47
N GLN A 190 23.54 8.76 48.22
CA GLN A 190 24.96 8.55 47.86
C GLN A 190 25.66 9.78 47.25
N SER A 191 25.19 10.99 47.52
CA SER A 191 25.98 12.21 47.25
C SER A 191 26.66 12.70 48.53
N SER A 192 27.82 12.12 48.84
CA SER A 192 28.82 12.79 49.66
C SER A 192 29.28 14.08 48.95
N PRO A 193 29.53 15.19 49.65
CA PRO A 193 29.96 16.44 49.03
C PRO A 193 31.42 16.29 48.58
N GLY A 194 31.65 15.86 47.33
CA GLY A 194 33.03 15.73 46.86
C GLY A 194 33.33 14.99 45.56
N VAL A 195 32.36 14.70 44.67
CA VAL A 195 32.69 14.24 43.31
C VAL A 195 31.71 14.84 42.30
N GLN A 196 32.19 15.75 41.46
CA GLN A 196 31.52 16.07 40.20
C GLN A 196 31.69 14.87 39.27
N THR A 197 30.64 14.07 39.10
CA THR A 197 30.58 13.11 37.98
C THR A 197 29.71 13.70 36.88
N ASN A 198 30.38 14.12 35.81
CA ASN A 198 29.75 14.40 34.53
C ASN A 198 29.09 13.12 34.01
N PHE A 199 27.76 13.06 33.99
CA PHE A 199 27.00 12.16 33.12
C PHE A 199 26.54 12.93 31.87
N LEU A 200 27.54 13.47 31.16
CA LEU A 200 27.43 13.83 29.75
C LEU A 200 28.50 13.01 29.04
N GLU A 201 28.10 12.40 27.93
CA GLU A 201 28.87 11.56 27.01
C GLU A 201 28.89 10.06 27.30
N LYS A 202 27.96 9.35 26.63
CA LYS A 202 28.32 8.38 25.57
C LYS A 202 27.07 7.87 24.85
N THR A 203 26.58 8.67 23.91
CA THR A 203 25.97 8.19 22.65
C THR A 203 26.10 9.29 21.60
N GLN A 204 27.23 9.30 20.88
CA GLN A 204 27.33 10.02 19.62
C GLN A 204 26.55 9.24 18.55
N ASN A 205 25.28 9.59 18.32
CA ASN A 205 24.67 9.54 16.99
C ASN A 205 23.51 10.54 16.92
N PRO A 206 23.54 11.57 16.04
CA PRO A 206 22.63 12.69 16.11
C PRO A 206 21.40 12.43 15.24
N LYS A 207 20.22 12.22 15.84
CA LYS A 207 18.92 12.69 15.33
C LYS A 207 17.78 12.34 16.29
N LYS A 208 17.12 13.41 16.75
CA LYS A 208 15.92 13.49 17.60
C LYS A 208 16.12 13.10 19.07
N GLY A 209 16.44 14.12 19.87
CA GLY A 209 16.21 14.10 21.30
C GLY A 209 14.71 14.01 21.57
N TYR A 210 14.32 13.08 22.43
CA TYR A 210 12.95 12.96 22.91
C TYR A 210 12.84 13.68 24.25
N ALA A 211 11.99 14.69 24.30
CA ALA A 211 11.60 15.34 25.54
C ALA A 211 10.60 14.44 26.28
N LEU A 212 10.80 14.27 27.59
CA LEU A 212 9.74 13.84 28.48
C LEU A 212 8.64 14.91 28.43
N SER A 213 7.49 14.60 27.84
CA SER A 213 6.32 15.47 27.98
C SER A 213 5.66 15.14 29.32
N GLN A 214 5.66 16.12 30.22
CA GLN A 214 4.90 16.04 31.46
C GLN A 214 3.41 16.16 31.12
N SER A 215 2.60 15.21 31.58
CA SER A 215 1.15 15.34 31.56
C SER A 215 0.69 16.36 32.62
N PRO A 216 -0.49 16.97 32.48
CA PRO A 216 -1.00 17.94 33.45
C PRO A 216 -1.10 17.31 34.84
N GLU A 217 -0.66 18.03 35.87
CA GLU A 217 -0.73 17.60 37.26
C GLU A 217 -2.16 17.19 37.65
N SER A 218 -2.37 15.93 38.03
CA SER A 218 -3.59 15.51 38.73
C SER A 218 -3.53 15.96 40.19
N ALA A 219 -4.70 16.24 40.78
CA ALA A 219 -4.93 16.87 42.09
C ALA A 219 -4.32 16.18 43.34
N GLU A 220 -3.47 15.16 43.17
CA GLU A 220 -2.74 14.45 44.22
C GLU A 220 -1.25 14.30 43.85
N GLY A 221 -0.56 15.42 43.58
CA GLY A 221 0.88 15.60 43.85
C GLY A 221 1.95 14.68 43.23
N LEU A 222 1.61 13.69 42.41
CA LEU A 222 2.56 12.79 41.74
C LEU A 222 2.26 12.74 40.24
N SER A 223 3.22 13.18 39.41
CA SER A 223 3.12 13.05 37.96
C SER A 223 3.14 11.58 37.57
N LYS A 224 2.11 11.12 36.85
CA LYS A 224 2.10 9.75 36.30
C LYS A 224 3.25 9.58 35.30
N GLY A 225 3.93 8.44 35.38
CA GLY A 225 4.90 8.03 34.36
C GLY A 225 4.18 7.51 33.13
N LYS A 226 4.80 7.64 31.94
CA LYS A 226 4.29 7.06 30.69
C LYS A 226 5.30 6.05 30.17
N ILE A 227 4.85 4.83 29.86
CA ILE A 227 5.71 3.85 29.19
C ILE A 227 5.76 4.22 27.71
N ASN A 228 6.93 4.66 27.23
CA ASN A 228 7.18 4.77 25.80
C ASN A 228 7.44 3.37 25.24
N TYR A 229 6.51 2.85 24.43
CA TYR A 229 6.73 1.63 23.65
C TYR A 229 7.20 1.99 22.24
N THR A 230 8.26 1.35 21.80
CA THR A 230 8.66 1.33 20.39
C THR A 230 8.16 0.02 19.81
N VAL A 231 7.27 0.07 18.82
CA VAL A 231 6.96 -1.10 17.99
C VAL A 231 8.17 -1.34 17.11
N TRP A 232 8.97 -2.35 17.43
CA TRP A 232 10.01 -2.85 16.54
C TRP A 232 9.33 -3.76 15.51
N SER A 233 9.18 -3.24 14.29
CA SER A 233 8.81 -4.03 13.10
C SER A 233 10.05 -4.29 12.25
#